data_AF-A0A951VF05-F1
#
_entry.id   AF-A0A951VF05-F1
#
_cell.length_a   1.000
_cell.length_b   1.000
_cell.length_c   1.000
_cell.angle_alpha   90.00
_cell.angle_beta   90.00
_cell.angle_gamma   90.00
#
_symmetry.space_group_name_H-M   'P 1'
#
loop_
_entity.id
_entity.type
_entity.pdbx_description
1 polymer ?
#
loop_
_entity_poly.entity_id
_entity_poly.type
_entity_poly.pdbx_seq_one_letter_code
_entity_poly.pdbx_strand_id
1 'polypeptide(L)'
;DVVDGGRDFRFRLIGSIVDHVLQRSYTGTMVSDYPRRSGRQHLMTLFTNTALERRPYMGSGKVTFINFKQITYWTVALPLCDDEASVSTLLVSNHFSPLPTTPL
;
A
#
# COMPACT_ATOMS: atom_id res chain seq x y z
N ASP A 1 4.52 -4.80 -15.10
CA ASP A 1 4.01 -3.69 -15.93
C ASP A 1 3.25 -2.69 -15.10
N VAL A 2 3.82 -1.50 -14.96
CA VAL A 2 3.06 -0.31 -14.61
C VAL A 2 2.30 0.07 -15.87
N VAL A 3 1.01 -0.21 -15.90
CA VAL A 3 0.18 0.04 -17.07
C VAL A 3 0.00 1.56 -17.22
N ASP A 4 0.25 2.07 -18.43
CA ASP A 4 0.09 3.47 -18.86
C ASP A 4 0.69 4.54 -17.92
N GLY A 5 2.01 4.71 -18.00
CA GLY A 5 2.67 5.93 -17.53
C GLY A 5 2.64 6.15 -16.01
N GLY A 6 2.68 5.08 -15.21
CA GLY A 6 2.72 5.21 -13.74
C GLY A 6 1.36 5.12 -13.04
N ARG A 7 0.27 4.97 -13.79
CA ARG A 7 -1.09 5.23 -13.28
C ARG A 7 -1.74 4.05 -12.60
N ASP A 8 -1.42 2.82 -13.01
CA ASP A 8 -1.94 1.60 -12.39
C ASP A 8 -0.89 0.48 -12.37
N PHE A 9 -0.76 -0.22 -11.26
CA PHE A 9 0.22 -1.29 -11.07
C PHE A 9 -0.25 -2.25 -9.98
N ARG A 10 0.34 -3.45 -9.99
CA ARG A 10 0.16 -4.43 -8.91
C ARG A 10 1.06 -4.08 -7.74
N PHE A 11 0.51 -4.21 -6.53
CA PHE A 11 1.28 -4.02 -5.30
C PHE A 11 1.27 -5.29 -4.46
N ARG A 12 2.36 -5.53 -3.73
CA ARG A 12 2.45 -6.60 -2.74
C ARG A 12 2.44 -5.98 -1.35
N LEU A 13 1.45 -6.36 -0.55
CA LEU A 13 1.40 -5.99 0.86
C LEU A 13 2.17 -7.04 1.65
N ILE A 14 3.11 -6.60 2.48
CA ILE A 14 3.84 -7.44 3.41
C ILE A 14 3.60 -6.93 4.83
N GLY A 15 3.23 -7.84 5.71
CA GLY A 15 2.99 -7.58 7.12
C GLY A 15 2.00 -8.59 7.69
N SER A 16 2.28 -9.11 8.89
CA SER A 16 1.52 -10.20 9.51
C SER A 16 0.04 -9.88 9.77
N ILE A 17 -0.33 -8.60 9.83
CA ILE A 17 -1.68 -8.16 10.18
C ILE A 17 -2.43 -7.49 9.04
N VAL A 18 -1.81 -7.24 7.89
CA VAL A 18 -2.41 -6.37 6.86
C VAL A 18 -3.72 -6.97 6.34
N ASP A 19 -3.72 -8.27 6.06
CA ASP A 19 -4.91 -8.98 5.60
C ASP A 19 -5.99 -9.04 6.70
N HIS A 20 -5.59 -9.11 7.97
CA HIS A 20 -6.51 -9.03 9.12
C HIS A 20 -7.15 -7.65 9.23
N VAL A 21 -6.37 -6.58 9.15
CA VAL A 21 -6.87 -5.20 9.19
C VAL A 21 -7.79 -4.92 8.00
N LEU A 22 -7.43 -5.43 6.82
CA LEU A 22 -8.17 -5.22 5.59
C LEU A 22 -9.34 -6.20 5.40
N GLN A 23 -9.43 -7.23 6.26
CA GLN A 23 -10.39 -8.34 6.23
C GLN A 23 -10.35 -9.16 4.93
N ARG A 24 -9.29 -9.01 4.13
CA ARG A 24 -9.03 -9.69 2.85
C ARG A 24 -7.60 -9.39 2.40
N SER A 25 -6.98 -10.33 1.69
CA SER A 25 -5.72 -10.08 0.99
C SER A 25 -5.91 -9.26 -0.28
N TYR A 26 -5.12 -8.18 -0.40
CA TYR A 26 -5.04 -7.34 -1.61
C TYR A 26 -3.68 -7.46 -2.32
N THR A 27 -2.82 -8.37 -1.87
CA THR A 27 -1.56 -8.64 -2.54
C THR A 27 -1.80 -9.09 -3.99
N GLY A 28 -1.10 -8.46 -4.93
CA GLY A 28 -1.23 -8.72 -6.37
C GLY A 28 -2.44 -8.05 -7.03
N THR A 29 -3.26 -7.31 -6.26
CA THR A 29 -4.37 -6.52 -6.80
C THR A 29 -3.85 -5.26 -7.48
N MET A 30 -4.55 -4.79 -8.53
CA MET A 30 -4.26 -3.50 -9.15
C MET A 30 -4.61 -2.35 -8.19
N VAL A 31 -3.91 -1.23 -8.31
CA VAL A 31 -4.19 0.00 -7.56
C VAL A 31 -5.62 0.52 -7.84
N SER A 32 -6.08 0.41 -9.09
CA SER A 32 -7.45 0.76 -9.49
C SER A 32 -8.52 -0.07 -8.78
N ASP A 33 -8.25 -1.35 -8.53
CA ASP A 33 -9.16 -2.31 -7.87
C ASP A 33 -9.18 -2.17 -6.33
N TYR A 34 -8.24 -1.42 -5.75
CA TYR A 34 -8.20 -1.24 -4.29
C TYR A 34 -9.39 -0.40 -3.80
N PRO A 35 -10.17 -0.87 -2.80
CA PRO A 35 -11.42 -0.25 -2.38
C PRO A 35 -11.27 1.24 -2.02
N ARG A 36 -12.27 2.04 -2.42
CA ARG A 36 -12.35 3.47 -2.05
C ARG A 36 -12.57 3.61 -0.55
N ARG A 37 -11.48 3.79 0.21
CA ARG A 37 -11.47 4.01 1.66
C ARG A 37 -10.78 5.33 2.00
N SER A 38 -11.08 5.88 3.17
CA SER A 38 -10.32 7.02 3.71
C SER A 38 -8.83 6.69 3.71
N GLY A 39 -7.97 7.64 3.33
CA GLY A 39 -6.52 7.40 3.19
C GLY A 39 -6.08 6.71 1.88
N ARG A 40 -6.99 6.21 1.03
CA ARG A 40 -6.63 5.63 -0.29
C ARG A 40 -5.82 6.62 -1.11
N GLN A 41 -6.28 7.86 -1.27
CA GLN A 41 -5.60 8.85 -2.10
C GLN A 41 -4.14 9.04 -1.68
N HIS A 42 -3.87 9.11 -0.37
CA HIS A 42 -2.51 9.26 0.16
C HIS A 42 -1.65 8.02 -0.13
N LEU A 43 -2.18 6.81 0.11
CA LEU A 43 -1.48 5.56 -0.22
C LEU A 43 -1.17 5.47 -1.71
N MET A 44 -2.11 5.85 -2.57
CA MET A 44 -1.92 5.82 -4.02
C MET A 44 -0.86 6.84 -4.46
N THR A 45 -0.90 8.06 -3.93
CA THR A 45 0.16 9.05 -4.19
C THR A 45 1.53 8.52 -3.80
N LEU A 46 1.64 7.87 -2.63
CA LEU A 46 2.90 7.30 -2.17
C LEU A 46 3.41 6.21 -3.12
N PHE A 47 2.54 5.30 -3.53
CA PHE A 47 2.92 4.21 -4.40
C PHE A 47 3.27 4.71 -5.81
N THR A 48 2.47 5.63 -6.38
CA THR A 48 2.76 6.28 -7.67
C THR A 48 4.09 7.01 -7.64
N ASN A 49 4.38 7.79 -6.59
CA ASN A 49 5.67 8.46 -6.45
C ASN A 49 6.83 7.47 -6.37
N THR A 50 6.67 6.39 -5.60
CA THR A 50 7.67 5.31 -5.50
C THR A 50 7.98 4.69 -6.86
N ALA A 51 6.94 4.43 -7.66
CA ALA A 51 7.08 3.84 -8.99
C ALA A 51 7.70 4.82 -10.02
N LEU A 52 7.25 6.07 -10.04
CA LEU A 52 7.72 7.09 -11.00
C LEU A 52 9.16 7.53 -10.70
N GLU A 53 9.47 7.79 -9.44
CA GLU A 53 10.77 8.33 -9.03
C GLU A 53 11.82 7.23 -8.82
N ARG A 54 11.40 5.95 -8.87
CA ARG A 54 12.26 4.77 -8.69
C ARG A 54 13.12 4.83 -7.42
N ARG A 55 12.56 5.41 -6.35
CA ARG A 55 13.23 5.53 -5.05
C ARG A 55 12.33 5.04 -3.92
N PRO A 56 12.90 4.53 -2.82
CA PRO A 56 12.17 4.27 -1.59
C PRO A 56 11.35 5.48 -1.15
N TYR A 57 10.10 5.25 -0.74
CA TYR A 57 9.28 6.27 -0.12
C TYR A 57 8.81 5.81 1.24
N MET A 58 8.91 6.70 2.23
CA MET A 58 8.39 6.50 3.57
C MET A 58 7.34 7.57 3.85
N GLY A 59 6.20 7.16 4.40
CA GLY A 59 5.10 8.05 4.69
C GLY A 59 4.36 7.64 5.96
N SER A 60 3.55 8.55 6.47
CA SER A 60 2.61 8.26 7.53
C SER A 60 1.32 9.02 7.29
N GLY A 61 0.25 8.50 7.86
CA GLY A 61 -1.05 9.13 7.75
C GLY A 61 -2.05 8.54 8.72
N LYS A 62 -3.31 8.93 8.52
CA LYS A 62 -4.42 8.39 9.29
C LYS A 62 -5.40 7.71 8.35
N VAL A 63 -5.90 6.56 8.77
CA VAL A 63 -6.92 5.78 8.07
C VAL A 63 -8.04 5.45 9.02
N THR A 64 -9.28 5.60 8.55
CA THR A 64 -10.47 5.12 9.23
C THR A 64 -10.89 3.81 8.57
N PHE A 65 -10.90 2.74 9.34
CA PHE A 65 -11.43 1.44 8.91
C PHE A 65 -12.90 1.32 9.30
N ILE A 66 -13.64 0.46 8.59
CA ILE A 66 -15.10 0.31 8.69
C ILE A 66 -15.56 -0.02 10.12
N ASN A 67 -14.69 -0.60 10.96
CA ASN A 67 -14.98 -0.97 12.35
C ASN A 67 -14.04 -0.31 13.39
N PHE A 68 -13.13 0.59 13.00
CA PHE A 68 -12.11 1.11 13.92
C PHE A 68 -12.11 2.63 14.03
N LYS A 69 -11.83 3.12 15.25
CA LYS A 69 -11.38 4.50 15.50
C LYS A 69 -10.22 4.83 14.55
N GLN A 70 -10.05 6.10 14.22
CA GLN A 70 -8.95 6.58 13.37
C GLN A 70 -7.60 5.99 13.83
N ILE A 71 -6.92 5.27 12.93
CA ILE A 71 -5.63 4.62 13.18
C ILE A 71 -4.53 5.42 12.47
N THR A 72 -3.40 5.62 13.15
CA THR A 72 -2.19 6.16 12.51
C THR A 72 -1.43 5.02 11.85
N TYR A 73 -1.04 5.19 10.60
CA TYR A 73 -0.17 4.24 9.91
C TYR A 73 1.17 4.87 9.55
N TRP A 74 2.18 4.02 9.50
CA TRP A 74 3.48 4.26 8.89
C TRP A 74 3.64 3.28 7.74
N THR A 75 4.09 3.74 6.59
CA THR A 75 4.29 2.90 5.41
C THR A 75 5.67 3.13 4.83
N VAL A 76 6.28 2.06 4.36
CA VAL A 76 7.48 2.07 3.52
C VAL A 76 7.14 1.34 2.23
N ALA A 77 7.37 2.01 1.10
CA ALA A 77 7.24 1.42 -0.23
C ALA A 77 8.61 1.41 -0.91
N LEU A 78 9.00 0.26 -1.44
CA LEU A 78 10.25 0.06 -2.17
C LEU A 78 9.93 -0.37 -3.61
N PRO A 79 10.52 0.27 -4.62
CA PRO A 79 10.39 -0.19 -5.99
C PRO A 79 11.22 -1.47 -6.16
N LEU A 80 10.61 -2.51 -6.73
CA LEU A 80 11.33 -3.69 -7.20
C LEU A 80 11.47 -3.59 -8.71
N CYS A 81 12.71 -3.43 -9.17
CA CYS A 81 13.03 -3.44 -10.59
C CYS A 81 13.14 -4.89 -11.08
N ASP A 82 12.68 -5.14 -12.30
CA ASP A 82 13.08 -6.32 -13.05
C ASP A 82 14.47 -6.13 -13.69
N ASP A 83 14.95 -7.16 -14.38
CA ASP A 83 16.25 -7.18 -15.05
C ASP A 83 16.37 -6.10 -16.16
N GLU A 84 15.23 -5.57 -16.63
CA GLU A 84 15.16 -4.48 -17.62
C GLU A 84 15.13 -3.08 -16.96
N ALA A 85 15.39 -3.00 -15.66
CA ALA A 85 15.34 -1.77 -14.85
C ALA A 85 13.96 -1.08 -14.86
N SER A 86 12.91 -1.84 -15.14
CA SER A 86 11.51 -1.43 -15.10
C SER A 86 10.92 -1.74 -13.72
N VAL A 87 10.19 -0.79 -13.12
CA VAL A 87 9.53 -1.02 -11.81
C VAL A 87 8.25 -1.79 -12.04
N SER A 88 8.31 -3.11 -12.11
CA SER A 88 7.11 -3.92 -12.35
C SER A 88 6.28 -4.16 -11.08
N THR A 89 6.88 -3.98 -9.89
CA THR A 89 6.27 -4.32 -8.59
C THR A 89 6.73 -3.35 -7.51
N LEU A 90 5.85 -3.04 -6.53
CA LEU A 90 6.24 -2.37 -5.29
C LEU A 90 6.16 -3.34 -4.10
N LEU A 91 7.19 -3.30 -3.26
CA LEU A 91 7.20 -3.94 -1.94
C LEU A 91 6.70 -2.94 -0.91
N VAL A 92 5.57 -3.22 -0.26
CA VAL A 92 4.98 -2.28 0.70
C VAL A 92 4.82 -2.92 2.07
N SER A 93 5.36 -2.26 3.10
CA SER A 93 5.16 -2.61 4.50
C SER A 93 4.39 -1.52 5.22
N ASN A 94 3.45 -1.92 6.08
CA ASN A 94 2.64 -1.00 6.87
C ASN A 94 2.71 -1.36 8.35
N HIS A 95 2.86 -0.35 9.20
CA HIS A 95 2.73 -0.44 10.65
C HIS A 95 1.56 0.42 11.10
N PHE A 96 0.68 -0.12 11.95
CA PHE A 96 -0.55 0.54 12.42
C PHE A 96 -0.50 0.77 13.93
N SER A 97 -0.92 1.95 14.40
CA SER A 97 -0.99 2.31 15.81
C SER A 97 -2.25 3.14 16.15
N PRO A 98 -3.05 2.72 17.16
CA PRO A 98 -2.93 1.46 17.89
C PRO A 98 -3.18 0.26 16.96
N LEU A 99 -2.61 -0.89 17.31
CA LEU A 99 -2.92 -2.13 16.60
C LEU A 99 -4.43 -2.39 16.73
N PRO A 100 -5.14 -2.75 15.64
CA PRO A 100 -6.54 -3.10 15.72
C PRO A 100 -6.72 -4.28 16.70
N THR A 101 -7.53 -4.08 17.73
CA THR A 101 -7.65 -4.99 18.89
C THR A 101 -8.66 -6.13 18.71
N THR A 102 -9.11 -6.42 17.49
CA THR A 102 -10.10 -7.50 17.27
C THR A 102 -9.40 -8.86 17.36
N PRO A 103 -9.90 -9.79 18.19
CA PRO A 103 -9.22 -11.04 18.53
C PRO A 103 -9.13 -11.98 17.32
N LEU A 104 -8.13 -12.87 17.38
CA LEU A 104 -7.86 -13.99 16.49
C LEU A 104 -9.07 -14.92 16.32
#